data_AF-A0A960KWU3-F1
#
_entry.id   AF-A0A960KWU3-F1
#
_cell.length_a   1.000
_cell.length_b   1.000
_cell.length_c   1.000
_cell.angle_alpha   90.00
_cell.angle_beta   90.00
_cell.angle_gamma   90.00
#
_symmetry.space_group_name_H-M   'P 1'
#
loop_
_entity.id
_entity.type
_entity.pdbx_description
1 polymer ?
#
loop_
_entity_poly.entity_id
_entity_poly.type
_entity_poly.pdbx_seq_one_letter_code
_entity_poly.pdbx_strand_id
1 'polypeptide(L)'
;MEPQPPPIPPHDPYQPSQYDVYQYDTEPQGEEPPLEDPQFDEGLGKAVFLTFSRALFQWDRFFPGMREDRSPVPAICLALFCGITITIVNVLINYLILGPDGGVQAFLQELQKLFPEMQLPDQDFGQAYQTGIVVQVFLAPIMAAFQFFFGLVIFYLSSQIFKSHKGSFSKFARIYAYSHLPSLFGLSYFGLFTWVFSLVLLVVGLVKAEKSSPGRAILTVLAPYIFLCCLGATCIGIFTALIAGGMSAG
;
A
#
# COMPACT_ATOMS: atom_id res chain seq x y z
N MET A 1 9.23 49.18 -64.49
CA MET A 1 8.74 47.80 -64.40
C MET A 1 9.07 47.33 -63.00
N GLU A 2 8.10 47.39 -62.10
CA GLU A 2 8.28 46.89 -60.73
C GLU A 2 8.38 45.37 -60.77
N PRO A 3 9.38 44.78 -60.08
CA PRO A 3 9.54 43.33 -60.00
C PRO A 3 8.35 42.71 -59.26
N GLN A 4 7.70 41.74 -59.90
CA GLN A 4 6.63 40.99 -59.26
C GLN A 4 7.18 40.21 -58.05
N PRO A 5 6.48 40.22 -56.91
CA PRO A 5 6.86 39.41 -55.76
C PRO A 5 6.76 37.92 -56.10
N PRO A 6 7.67 37.10 -55.54
CA PRO A 6 7.70 35.67 -55.82
C PRO A 6 6.40 34.99 -55.38
N PRO A 7 5.96 33.94 -56.10
CA PRO A 7 4.75 33.20 -55.76
C PRO A 7 4.87 32.58 -54.37
N ILE A 8 3.81 32.74 -53.57
CA ILE A 8 3.69 32.16 -52.24
C ILE A 8 3.72 30.62 -52.41
N PRO A 9 4.62 29.91 -51.72
CA PRO A 9 4.67 28.45 -51.80
C PRO A 9 3.35 27.84 -51.31
N PRO A 10 2.90 26.73 -51.91
CA PRO A 10 1.67 26.06 -51.49
C PRO A 10 1.77 25.71 -50.00
N HIS A 11 0.77 26.10 -49.22
CA HIS A 11 0.62 25.63 -47.84
C HIS A 11 0.52 24.10 -47.88
N ASP A 12 1.53 23.40 -47.36
CA ASP A 12 1.42 21.97 -47.09
C ASP A 12 0.18 21.76 -46.20
N PRO A 13 -0.72 20.84 -46.57
CA PRO A 13 -1.84 20.49 -45.72
C PRO A 13 -1.27 20.07 -44.38
N TYR A 14 -1.69 20.78 -43.32
CA TYR A 14 -1.32 20.54 -41.94
C TYR A 14 -1.22 19.03 -41.68
N GLN A 15 0.02 18.52 -41.64
CA GLN A 15 0.26 17.17 -41.14
C GLN A 15 0.13 17.31 -39.63
N PRO A 16 -0.91 16.74 -39.01
CA PRO A 16 -0.99 16.72 -37.56
C PRO A 16 0.33 16.14 -37.05
N SER A 17 0.96 16.86 -36.13
CA SER A 17 2.21 16.39 -35.56
C SER A 17 1.92 15.01 -34.95
N GLN A 18 2.91 14.12 -34.95
CA GLN A 18 2.75 12.78 -34.35
C GLN A 18 2.43 12.83 -32.84
N TYR A 19 2.36 14.03 -32.26
CA TYR A 19 1.93 14.34 -30.89
C TYR A 19 0.45 14.74 -30.77
N ASP A 20 -0.25 15.02 -31.87
CA ASP A 20 -1.68 15.40 -31.87
C ASP A 20 -2.63 14.19 -31.84
N VAL A 21 -2.10 12.97 -31.83
CA VAL A 21 -2.86 11.71 -31.68
C VAL A 21 -2.88 11.23 -30.22
N TYR A 22 -3.01 12.18 -29.30
CA TYR A 22 -3.61 11.92 -27.99
C TYR A 22 -4.85 12.81 -27.88
N GLN A 23 -5.78 12.62 -28.82
CA GLN A 23 -7.16 12.96 -28.55
C GLN A 23 -7.57 12.12 -27.34
N TYR A 24 -7.58 12.79 -26.18
CA TYR A 24 -8.21 12.31 -24.96
C TYR A 24 -9.67 12.07 -25.32
N ASP A 25 -9.99 10.83 -25.70
CA ASP A 25 -11.32 10.29 -25.51
C ASP A 25 -11.72 10.71 -24.11
N THR A 26 -12.82 11.48 -24.01
CA THR A 26 -13.35 12.05 -22.78
C THR A 26 -13.50 10.95 -21.74
N GLU A 27 -12.41 10.69 -21.01
CA GLU A 27 -12.45 9.88 -19.80
C GLU A 27 -13.49 10.55 -18.91
N PRO A 28 -14.36 9.78 -18.24
CA PRO A 28 -15.31 10.35 -17.30
C PRO A 28 -14.49 11.26 -16.39
N GLN A 29 -14.84 12.55 -16.36
CA GLN A 29 -14.20 13.58 -15.55
C GLN A 29 -14.38 13.24 -14.06
N GLY A 30 -13.72 12.20 -13.60
CA GLY A 30 -13.53 11.97 -12.19
C GLY A 30 -12.65 13.10 -11.71
N GLU A 31 -13.16 13.88 -10.75
CA GLU A 31 -12.34 14.83 -10.02
C GLU A 31 -11.07 14.11 -9.56
N GLU A 32 -9.90 14.63 -9.96
CA GLU A 32 -8.63 14.12 -9.50
C GLU A 32 -8.58 14.14 -7.96
N PRO A 33 -7.84 13.21 -7.32
CA PRO A 33 -7.57 13.30 -5.90
C PRO A 33 -6.99 14.69 -5.57
N PRO A 34 -7.59 15.45 -4.64
CA PRO A 34 -7.13 16.80 -4.31
C PRO A 34 -5.65 16.91 -3.94
N LEU A 35 -5.07 15.85 -3.36
CA LEU A 35 -3.65 15.79 -3.01
C LEU A 35 -2.71 15.71 -4.23
N GLU A 36 -3.23 15.26 -5.37
CA GLU A 36 -2.45 15.07 -6.59
C GLU A 36 -2.69 16.16 -7.63
N ASP A 37 -3.70 17.00 -7.42
CA ASP A 37 -4.00 18.13 -8.27
C ASP A 37 -2.96 19.24 -8.01
N PRO A 38 -2.12 19.59 -9.01
CA PRO A 38 -1.15 20.68 -8.87
C PRO A 38 -1.78 22.04 -8.63
N GLN A 39 -3.06 22.21 -8.95
CA GLN A 39 -3.82 23.46 -8.83
C GLN A 39 -4.60 23.56 -7.52
N PHE A 40 -4.37 22.63 -6.57
CA PHE A 40 -5.09 22.64 -5.31
C PHE A 40 -4.56 23.75 -4.38
N ASP A 41 -5.14 24.94 -4.53
CA ASP A 41 -4.71 26.17 -3.83
C ASP A 41 -5.16 26.24 -2.36
N GLU A 42 -6.00 25.32 -1.89
CA GLU A 42 -6.61 25.42 -0.55
C GLU A 42 -5.73 24.86 0.58
N GLY A 43 -4.45 24.57 0.29
CA GLY A 43 -3.43 24.15 1.25
C GLY A 43 -3.36 22.65 1.53
N LEU A 44 -2.17 22.18 1.93
CA LEU A 44 -1.86 20.74 2.09
C LEU A 44 -2.80 20.01 3.06
N GLY A 45 -3.14 20.62 4.19
CA GLY A 45 -3.99 19.98 5.20
C GLY A 45 -5.40 19.68 4.67
N LYS A 46 -6.00 20.63 3.95
CA LYS A 46 -7.33 20.44 3.33
C LYS A 46 -7.24 19.42 2.19
N ALA A 47 -6.17 19.46 1.39
CA ALA A 47 -5.93 18.49 0.33
C ALA A 47 -5.86 17.05 0.86
N VAL A 48 -5.08 16.83 1.92
CA VAL A 48 -4.95 15.54 2.60
C VAL A 48 -6.30 15.09 3.16
N PHE A 49 -7.01 15.96 3.89
CA PHE A 49 -8.29 15.62 4.48
C PHE A 49 -9.36 15.27 3.44
N LEU A 50 -9.48 16.06 2.38
CA LEU A 50 -10.43 15.79 1.29
C LEU A 50 -10.07 14.51 0.54
N THR A 51 -8.79 14.28 0.27
CA THR A 51 -8.32 13.04 -0.37
C THR A 51 -8.64 11.83 0.51
N PHE A 52 -8.37 11.92 1.80
CA PHE A 52 -8.70 10.90 2.78
C PHE A 52 -10.22 10.62 2.82
N SER A 53 -11.03 11.66 2.95
CA SER A 53 -12.49 11.54 2.99
C SER A 53 -13.07 10.98 1.69
N ARG A 54 -12.58 11.43 0.53
CA ARG A 54 -13.04 10.94 -0.78
C ARG A 54 -12.65 9.48 -0.99
N ALA A 55 -11.40 9.11 -0.66
CA ALA A 55 -10.94 7.73 -0.78
C ALA A 55 -11.74 6.76 0.12
N LEU A 56 -12.10 7.20 1.33
CA LEU A 56 -12.76 6.35 2.31
C LEU A 56 -14.28 6.33 2.23
N PHE A 57 -14.93 7.37 1.72
CA PHE A 57 -16.40 7.47 1.72
C PHE A 57 -17.01 7.65 0.33
N GLN A 58 -16.20 7.97 -0.68
CA GLN A 58 -16.62 8.17 -2.08
C GLN A 58 -15.75 7.35 -3.03
N TRP A 59 -15.36 6.14 -2.60
CA TRP A 59 -14.49 5.23 -3.35
C TRP A 59 -15.02 4.92 -4.76
N ASP A 60 -16.34 4.97 -4.95
CA ASP A 60 -17.03 4.71 -6.21
C ASP A 60 -16.69 5.76 -7.28
N ARG A 61 -16.44 7.01 -6.87
CA ARG A 61 -16.04 8.12 -7.74
C ARG A 61 -14.54 8.37 -7.73
N PHE A 62 -13.91 8.15 -6.57
CA PHE A 62 -12.49 8.42 -6.36
C PHE A 62 -11.57 7.53 -7.21
N PHE A 63 -11.76 6.21 -7.18
CA PHE A 63 -10.86 5.30 -7.89
C PHE A 63 -10.97 5.39 -9.43
N PRO A 64 -12.16 5.52 -10.05
CA PRO A 64 -12.25 5.74 -11.49
C PRO A 64 -11.54 7.00 -12.00
N GLY A 65 -11.50 8.07 -11.19
CA GLY A 65 -10.86 9.34 -11.55
C GLY A 65 -9.33 9.33 -11.51
N MET A 66 -8.69 8.21 -11.14
CA MET A 66 -7.24 8.12 -11.10
C MET A 66 -6.62 8.05 -12.50
N ARG A 67 -5.97 9.15 -12.89
CA ARG A 67 -5.16 9.24 -14.11
C ARG A 67 -3.92 8.36 -14.06
N GLU A 68 -3.43 7.91 -15.20
CA GLU A 68 -2.30 6.99 -15.27
C GLU A 68 -0.91 7.68 -15.25
N ASP A 69 -0.89 8.96 -15.63
CA ASP A 69 0.31 9.79 -15.79
C ASP A 69 0.80 10.47 -14.51
N ARG A 70 0.01 10.41 -13.43
CA ARG A 70 0.37 11.02 -12.14
C ARG A 70 1.40 10.19 -11.39
N SER A 71 2.27 10.88 -10.64
CA SER A 71 3.27 10.27 -9.77
C SER A 71 2.60 9.54 -8.58
N PRO A 72 3.09 8.36 -8.17
CA PRO A 72 2.52 7.65 -7.03
C PRO A 72 3.02 8.19 -5.68
N VAL A 73 4.03 9.07 -5.71
CA VAL A 73 4.75 9.53 -4.51
C VAL A 73 3.82 10.19 -3.48
N PRO A 74 2.91 11.14 -3.83
CA PRO A 74 2.04 11.77 -2.84
C PRO A 74 1.15 10.76 -2.11
N ALA A 75 0.59 9.79 -2.85
CA ALA A 75 -0.25 8.73 -2.29
C ALA A 75 0.56 7.83 -1.34
N ILE A 76 1.75 7.39 -1.76
CA ILE A 76 2.65 6.57 -0.94
C ILE A 76 3.06 7.31 0.33
N CYS A 77 3.45 8.58 0.22
CA CYS A 77 3.80 9.40 1.38
C CYS A 77 2.64 9.52 2.37
N LEU A 78 1.42 9.74 1.88
CA LEU A 78 0.24 9.79 2.74
C LEU A 78 -0.01 8.44 3.44
N ALA A 79 0.06 7.33 2.70
CA ALA A 79 -0.12 5.98 3.24
C ALA A 79 0.93 5.63 4.30
N LEU A 80 2.21 5.95 4.03
CA LEU A 80 3.30 5.78 4.99
C LEU A 80 3.08 6.66 6.22
N PHE A 81 2.72 7.94 6.05
CA PHE A 81 2.41 8.82 7.18
C PHE A 81 1.30 8.25 8.07
N CYS A 82 0.22 7.74 7.47
CA CYS A 82 -0.88 7.07 8.17
C CYS A 82 -0.39 5.83 8.93
N GLY A 83 0.33 4.93 8.24
CA GLY A 83 0.86 3.69 8.80
C GLY A 83 1.85 3.91 9.95
N ILE A 84 2.74 4.89 9.81
CA ILE A 84 3.72 5.26 10.84
C ILE A 84 2.99 5.83 12.06
N THR A 85 2.05 6.75 11.83
CA THR A 85 1.29 7.40 12.91
C THR A 85 0.53 6.36 13.73
N ILE A 86 -0.22 5.46 13.08
CA ILE A 86 -0.96 4.43 13.81
C ILE A 86 -0.02 3.44 14.52
N THR A 87 1.11 3.09 13.91
CA THR A 87 2.09 2.19 14.55
C THR A 87 2.64 2.80 15.83
N ILE A 88 3.04 4.08 15.80
CA ILE A 88 3.53 4.79 16.99
C ILE A 88 2.43 4.88 18.04
N VAL A 89 1.21 5.25 17.65
CA VAL A 89 0.06 5.33 18.57
C VAL A 89 -0.21 3.97 19.22
N ASN A 90 -0.20 2.88 18.45
CA ASN A 90 -0.40 1.53 18.98
C ASN A 90 0.74 1.09 19.91
N VAL A 91 2.00 1.41 19.60
CA VAL A 91 3.14 1.16 20.52
C VAL A 91 2.92 1.88 21.86
N LEU A 92 2.53 3.17 21.81
CA LEU A 92 2.29 3.96 23.01
C LEU A 92 1.09 3.46 23.82
N ILE A 93 -0.02 3.09 23.16
CA ILE A 93 -1.20 2.53 23.81
C ILE A 93 -0.87 1.19 24.46
N ASN A 94 -0.20 0.28 23.75
CA ASN A 94 0.19 -1.01 24.31
C ASN A 94 1.11 -0.84 25.51
N TYR A 95 2.06 0.09 25.44
CA TYR A 95 2.91 0.43 26.58
C TYR A 95 2.11 0.97 27.77
N LEU A 96 1.13 1.83 27.53
CA LEU A 96 0.30 2.43 28.58
C LEU A 96 -0.65 1.41 29.24
N ILE A 97 -1.21 0.47 28.46
CA ILE A 97 -2.19 -0.51 28.95
C ILE A 97 -1.51 -1.74 29.56
N LEU A 98 -0.54 -2.32 28.85
CA LEU A 98 0.08 -3.60 29.18
C LEU A 98 1.41 -3.44 29.94
N GLY A 99 1.86 -2.20 30.12
CA GLY A 99 3.18 -1.90 30.67
C GLY A 99 4.32 -2.18 29.69
N PRO A 100 5.58 -1.94 30.12
CA PRO A 100 6.78 -2.17 29.31
C PRO A 100 6.94 -3.62 28.83
N ASP A 101 6.44 -4.57 29.63
CA ASP A 101 6.66 -6.01 29.44
C ASP A 101 5.55 -6.70 28.67
N GLY A 102 4.32 -6.18 28.71
CA GLY A 102 3.15 -6.99 28.40
C GLY A 102 2.91 -7.26 26.92
N GLY A 103 3.34 -6.39 26.00
CA GLY A 103 3.10 -6.59 24.56
C GLY A 103 3.92 -7.74 23.96
N VAL A 104 5.22 -7.77 24.25
CA VAL A 104 6.13 -8.77 23.68
C VAL A 104 6.17 -10.05 24.50
N GLN A 105 6.07 -9.99 25.83
CA GLN A 105 5.92 -11.23 26.58
C GLN A 105 4.64 -11.98 26.21
N ALA A 106 3.52 -11.28 25.98
CA ALA A 106 2.28 -11.94 25.54
C ALA A 106 2.45 -12.59 24.15
N PHE A 107 3.11 -11.91 23.20
CA PHE A 107 3.38 -12.49 21.89
C PHE A 107 4.35 -13.68 21.95
N LEU A 108 5.44 -13.57 22.72
CA LEU A 108 6.40 -14.66 22.89
C LEU A 108 5.77 -15.86 23.61
N GLN A 109 4.90 -15.63 24.59
CA GLN A 109 4.14 -16.69 25.25
C GLN A 109 3.16 -17.37 24.30
N GLU A 110 2.46 -16.63 23.45
CA GLU A 110 1.59 -17.23 22.42
C GLU A 110 2.39 -18.00 21.37
N LEU A 111 3.55 -17.49 20.93
CA LEU A 111 4.44 -18.23 20.05
C LEU A 111 4.95 -19.51 20.72
N GLN A 112 5.31 -19.48 22.01
CA GLN A 112 5.76 -20.65 22.74
C GLN A 112 4.66 -21.70 22.90
N LYS A 113 3.39 -21.27 23.05
CA LYS A 113 2.23 -22.19 23.02
C LYS A 113 2.05 -22.85 21.66
N LEU A 114 2.25 -22.10 20.57
CA LEU A 114 2.11 -22.60 19.21
C LEU A 114 3.31 -23.46 18.77
N PHE A 115 4.50 -23.19 19.31
CA PHE A 115 5.75 -23.88 18.99
C PHE A 115 6.54 -24.20 20.26
N PRO A 116 6.15 -25.24 21.02
CA PRO A 116 6.77 -25.57 22.31
C PRO A 116 8.24 -26.01 22.20
N GLU A 117 8.69 -26.41 21.01
CA GLU A 117 10.10 -26.77 20.73
C GLU A 117 11.00 -25.56 20.48
N MET A 118 10.43 -24.35 20.32
CA MET A 118 11.19 -23.13 20.13
C MET A 118 11.74 -22.67 21.49
N GLN A 119 13.00 -22.99 21.78
CA GLN A 119 13.71 -22.42 22.93
C GLN A 119 13.88 -20.92 22.68
N LEU A 120 13.06 -20.13 23.36
CA LEU A 120 13.19 -18.67 23.35
C LEU A 120 14.50 -18.29 24.08
N PRO A 121 15.25 -17.29 23.59
CA PRO A 121 16.41 -16.76 24.29
C PRO A 121 16.03 -16.34 25.72
N ASP A 122 16.94 -16.53 26.68
CA ASP A 122 16.73 -16.26 28.10
C ASP A 122 16.17 -14.85 28.40
N GLN A 123 15.62 -14.67 29.61
CA GLN A 123 14.95 -13.45 30.11
C GLN A 123 15.68 -12.12 29.82
N ASP A 124 16.98 -12.15 29.54
CA ASP A 124 17.79 -11.02 29.11
C ASP A 124 17.29 -10.37 27.80
N PHE A 125 16.65 -11.13 26.90
CA PHE A 125 16.03 -10.57 25.69
C PHE A 125 14.84 -9.67 26.03
N GLY A 126 14.10 -10.00 27.10
CA GLY A 126 13.03 -9.16 27.63
C GLY A 126 13.55 -7.86 28.23
N GLN A 127 14.69 -7.88 28.92
CA GLN A 127 15.33 -6.67 29.45
C GLN A 127 15.95 -5.79 28.36
N ALA A 128 16.56 -6.37 27.32
CA ALA A 128 17.03 -5.62 26.14
C ALA A 128 15.86 -4.91 25.42
N TYR A 129 14.66 -5.49 25.49
CA TYR A 129 13.44 -4.93 24.94
C TYR A 129 12.82 -3.80 25.80
N GLN A 130 13.14 -3.69 27.09
CA GLN A 130 12.70 -2.57 27.94
C GLN A 130 13.41 -1.25 27.62
N THR A 131 14.69 -1.29 27.21
CA THR A 131 15.34 -0.18 26.47
C THR A 131 14.69 0.09 25.10
N GLY A 132 13.79 -0.82 24.68
CA GLY A 132 13.29 -0.96 23.34
C GLY A 132 12.06 -0.13 22.99
N ILE A 133 11.39 0.61 23.89
CA ILE A 133 10.31 1.50 23.44
C ILE A 133 10.85 2.65 22.59
N VAL A 134 11.96 3.25 23.02
CA VAL A 134 12.64 4.30 22.26
C VAL A 134 13.09 3.72 20.92
N VAL A 135 13.74 2.56 20.95
CA VAL A 135 14.18 1.84 19.74
C VAL A 135 12.99 1.52 18.82
N GLN A 136 11.86 1.05 19.36
CA GLN A 136 10.65 0.73 18.59
C GLN A 136 10.02 1.96 17.98
N VAL A 137 9.94 3.09 18.70
CA VAL A 137 9.41 4.33 18.13
C VAL A 137 10.30 4.84 17.00
N PHE A 138 11.63 4.69 17.12
CA PHE A 138 12.57 5.04 16.04
C PHE A 138 12.60 4.03 14.89
N LEU A 139 12.39 2.75 15.17
CA LEU A 139 12.43 1.66 14.18
C LEU A 139 11.08 1.45 13.48
N ALA A 140 9.96 1.84 14.13
CA ALA A 140 8.60 1.72 13.61
C ALA A 140 8.45 2.37 12.22
N PRO A 141 8.96 3.58 11.95
CA PRO A 141 8.94 4.16 10.61
C PRO A 141 9.58 3.29 9.53
N ILE A 142 10.73 2.70 9.85
CA ILE A 142 11.49 1.85 8.93
C ILE A 142 10.72 0.55 8.67
N MET A 143 10.18 -0.06 9.72
CA MET A 143 9.40 -1.29 9.62
C MET A 143 8.08 -1.07 8.87
N ALA A 144 7.38 0.04 9.12
CA ALA A 144 6.16 0.40 8.40
C ALA A 144 6.43 0.63 6.91
N ALA A 145 7.52 1.32 6.57
CA ALA A 145 7.95 1.50 5.19
C ALA A 145 8.30 0.17 4.52
N PHE A 146 9.09 -0.67 5.20
CA PHE A 146 9.44 -2.00 4.70
C PHE A 146 8.19 -2.85 4.42
N GLN A 147 7.27 -2.94 5.39
CA GLN A 147 6.01 -3.67 5.24
C GLN A 147 5.16 -3.15 4.07
N PHE A 148 5.07 -1.82 3.94
CA PHE A 148 4.31 -1.19 2.86
C PHE A 148 4.90 -1.53 1.48
N PHE A 149 6.21 -1.35 1.28
CA PHE A 149 6.85 -1.62 -0.01
C PHE A 149 6.88 -3.11 -0.34
N PHE A 150 7.16 -3.96 0.66
CA PHE A 150 7.13 -5.41 0.48
C PHE A 150 5.73 -5.89 0.10
N GLY A 151 4.70 -5.38 0.78
CA GLY A 151 3.30 -5.63 0.43
C GLY A 151 2.96 -5.15 -0.98
N LEU A 152 3.33 -3.91 -1.32
CA LEU A 152 3.12 -3.35 -2.65
C LEU A 152 3.67 -4.25 -3.75
N VAL A 153 4.90 -4.75 -3.60
CA VAL A 153 5.53 -5.67 -4.56
C VAL A 153 4.77 -7.00 -4.65
N ILE A 154 4.40 -7.60 -3.51
CA ILE A 154 3.66 -8.87 -3.50
C ILE A 154 2.29 -8.74 -4.18
N PHE A 155 1.52 -7.70 -3.86
CA PHE A 155 0.22 -7.47 -4.46
C PHE A 155 0.34 -7.11 -5.94
N TYR A 156 1.37 -6.35 -6.32
CA TYR A 156 1.65 -6.06 -7.71
C TYR A 156 1.96 -7.32 -8.51
N LEU A 157 2.85 -8.19 -8.02
CA LEU A 157 3.14 -9.48 -8.66
C LEU A 157 1.90 -10.37 -8.75
N SER A 158 1.09 -10.40 -7.69
CA SER A 158 -0.19 -11.12 -7.70
C SER A 158 -1.14 -10.56 -8.77
N SER A 159 -1.17 -9.24 -8.97
CA SER A 159 -1.99 -8.61 -10.00
C SER A 159 -1.53 -8.99 -11.43
N GLN A 160 -0.23 -9.21 -11.62
CA GLN A 160 0.35 -9.67 -12.88
C GLN A 160 -0.02 -11.13 -13.17
N ILE A 161 0.06 -12.02 -12.16
CA ILE A 161 -0.29 -13.44 -12.30
C ILE A 161 -1.76 -13.61 -12.75
N PHE A 162 -2.68 -12.90 -12.10
CA PHE A 162 -4.11 -12.98 -12.43
C PHE A 162 -4.56 -12.03 -13.54
N LYS A 163 -3.64 -11.26 -14.12
CA LYS A 163 -3.91 -10.24 -15.15
C LYS A 163 -5.06 -9.30 -14.72
N SER A 164 -5.06 -8.91 -13.45
CA SER A 164 -6.02 -7.96 -12.87
C SER A 164 -5.59 -6.51 -13.10
N HIS A 165 -4.33 -6.28 -13.41
CA HIS A 165 -3.78 -4.96 -13.71
C HIS A 165 -3.67 -4.76 -15.22
N LYS A 166 -4.03 -3.57 -15.71
CA LYS A 166 -4.00 -3.19 -17.13
C LYS A 166 -3.24 -1.89 -17.38
N GLY A 167 -3.10 -1.02 -16.39
CA GLY A 167 -2.41 0.27 -16.50
C GLY A 167 -0.95 0.22 -16.07
N SER A 168 -0.45 1.37 -15.62
CA SER A 168 0.91 1.58 -15.15
C SER A 168 1.09 1.18 -13.68
N PHE A 169 2.32 0.78 -13.33
CA PHE A 169 2.70 0.54 -11.93
C PHE A 169 2.36 1.74 -11.02
N SER A 170 2.47 2.97 -11.54
CA SER A 170 2.14 4.19 -10.79
C SER A 170 0.69 4.19 -10.33
N LYS A 171 -0.24 3.88 -11.24
CA LYS A 171 -1.67 3.81 -10.92
C LYS A 171 -1.97 2.70 -9.91
N PHE A 172 -1.36 1.53 -10.06
CA PHE A 172 -1.48 0.44 -9.08
C PHE A 172 -0.96 0.85 -7.69
N ALA A 173 0.22 1.47 -7.63
CA ALA A 173 0.82 1.90 -6.38
C ALA A 173 -0.03 2.93 -5.63
N ARG A 174 -0.73 3.80 -6.36
CA ARG A 174 -1.71 4.74 -5.79
C ARG A 174 -2.93 4.03 -5.24
N ILE A 175 -3.51 3.09 -5.98
CA ILE A 175 -4.62 2.26 -5.50
C ILE A 175 -4.22 1.56 -4.21
N TYR A 176 -3.04 0.94 -4.19
CA TYR A 176 -2.50 0.28 -3.02
C TYR A 176 -2.32 1.24 -1.85
N ALA A 177 -1.69 2.39 -2.07
CA ALA A 177 -1.49 3.41 -1.05
C ALA A 177 -2.81 3.90 -0.43
N TYR A 178 -3.79 4.28 -1.26
CA TYR A 178 -5.08 4.75 -0.75
C TYR A 178 -5.90 3.65 -0.07
N SER A 179 -5.70 2.39 -0.44
CA SER A 179 -6.31 1.26 0.26
C SER A 179 -5.79 1.09 1.70
N HIS A 180 -4.64 1.67 2.06
CA HIS A 180 -4.10 1.64 3.42
C HIS A 180 -4.59 2.76 4.33
N LEU A 181 -5.34 3.74 3.81
CA LEU A 181 -5.87 4.84 4.64
C LEU A 181 -6.75 4.41 5.82
N PRO A 182 -7.55 3.32 5.76
CA PRO A 182 -8.29 2.82 6.91
C PRO A 182 -7.42 2.52 8.14
N SER A 183 -6.10 2.32 7.96
CA SER A 183 -5.17 2.07 9.06
C SER A 183 -5.20 3.14 10.14
N LEU A 184 -5.56 4.39 9.83
CA LEU A 184 -5.73 5.44 10.85
C LEU A 184 -6.83 5.15 11.88
N PHE A 185 -7.82 4.32 11.55
CA PHE A 185 -8.84 3.88 12.49
C PHE A 185 -8.43 2.62 13.28
N GLY A 186 -7.24 2.08 13.00
CA GLY A 186 -6.75 0.79 13.48
C GLY A 186 -6.21 0.82 14.90
N LEU A 187 -6.94 1.48 15.82
CA LEU A 187 -6.71 1.32 17.25
C LEU A 187 -6.95 -0.16 17.62
N SER A 188 -6.23 -0.69 18.60
CA SER A 188 -6.12 -2.14 18.89
C SER A 188 -7.41 -2.97 18.81
N TYR A 189 -8.58 -2.40 19.09
CA TYR A 189 -9.87 -3.10 19.03
C TYR A 189 -10.52 -3.18 17.64
N PHE A 190 -10.18 -2.27 16.72
CA PHE A 190 -10.74 -2.22 15.36
C PHE A 190 -9.79 -2.76 14.29
N GLY A 191 -8.64 -3.35 14.68
CA GLY A 191 -7.61 -3.79 13.75
C GLY A 191 -8.11 -4.73 12.65
N LEU A 192 -8.96 -5.71 13.00
CA LEU A 192 -9.55 -6.63 12.01
C LEU A 192 -10.47 -5.89 11.03
N PHE A 193 -11.31 -4.99 11.54
CA PHE A 193 -12.21 -4.19 10.71
C PHE A 193 -11.41 -3.32 9.73
N THR A 194 -10.38 -2.63 10.20
CA THR A 194 -9.53 -1.80 9.33
C THR A 194 -8.79 -2.63 8.30
N TRP A 195 -8.31 -3.81 8.68
CA TRP A 195 -7.63 -4.72 7.76
C TRP A 195 -8.57 -5.20 6.65
N VAL A 196 -9.76 -5.70 7.01
CA VAL A 196 -10.76 -6.13 6.03
C VAL A 196 -11.18 -4.96 5.14
N PHE A 197 -11.38 -3.77 5.70
CA PHE A 197 -11.79 -2.60 4.94
C PHE A 197 -10.70 -2.15 3.96
N SER A 198 -9.42 -2.21 4.34
CA SER A 198 -8.29 -1.97 3.43
C SER A 198 -8.29 -2.95 2.25
N LEU A 199 -8.56 -4.25 2.49
CA LEU A 199 -8.69 -5.23 1.41
C LEU A 199 -9.88 -4.92 0.48
N VAL A 200 -11.01 -4.50 1.04
CA VAL A 200 -12.18 -4.08 0.26
C VAL A 200 -11.82 -2.89 -0.64
N LEU A 201 -11.15 -1.86 -0.11
CA LEU A 201 -10.73 -0.71 -0.92
C LEU A 201 -9.73 -1.10 -2.00
N LEU A 202 -8.80 -2.03 -1.72
CA LEU A 202 -7.87 -2.54 -2.72
C LEU A 202 -8.61 -3.28 -3.86
N VAL A 203 -9.58 -4.14 -3.53
CA VAL A 203 -10.43 -4.82 -4.53
C VAL A 203 -11.25 -3.80 -5.33
N VAL A 204 -11.91 -2.86 -4.66
CA VAL A 204 -12.71 -1.81 -5.31
C VAL A 204 -11.84 -0.98 -6.24
N GLY A 205 -10.65 -0.56 -5.79
CA GLY A 205 -9.71 0.20 -6.60
C GLY A 205 -9.26 -0.56 -7.85
N LEU A 206 -8.96 -1.86 -7.73
CA LEU A 206 -8.66 -2.70 -8.88
C LEU A 206 -9.85 -2.86 -9.85
N VAL A 207 -11.07 -3.03 -9.33
CA VAL A 207 -12.24 -3.15 -10.20
C VAL A 207 -12.55 -1.83 -10.91
N LYS A 208 -12.45 -0.70 -10.19
CA LYS A 208 -12.91 0.61 -10.64
C LYS A 208 -11.85 1.39 -11.43
N ALA A 209 -10.61 1.45 -10.94
CA ALA A 209 -9.53 2.19 -11.59
C ALA A 209 -8.89 1.39 -12.74
N GLU A 210 -8.70 0.08 -12.56
CA GLU A 210 -8.05 -0.80 -13.55
C GLU A 210 -9.04 -1.51 -14.48
N LYS A 211 -10.35 -1.28 -14.30
CA LYS A 211 -11.42 -1.95 -15.06
C LYS A 211 -11.23 -3.48 -15.09
N SER A 212 -10.82 -4.04 -13.94
CA SER A 212 -10.64 -5.48 -13.75
C SER A 212 -11.97 -6.18 -13.48
N SER A 213 -12.04 -7.48 -13.75
CA SER A 213 -13.21 -8.25 -13.34
C SER A 213 -13.19 -8.48 -11.82
N PRO A 214 -14.34 -8.41 -11.12
CA PRO A 214 -14.40 -8.55 -9.67
C PRO A 214 -13.74 -9.83 -9.14
N GLY A 215 -13.95 -10.96 -9.82
CA GLY A 215 -13.34 -12.25 -9.43
C GLY A 215 -11.82 -12.24 -9.52
N ARG A 216 -11.23 -11.59 -10.54
CA ARG A 216 -9.77 -11.47 -10.66
C ARG A 216 -9.19 -10.55 -9.61
N ALA A 217 -9.85 -9.42 -9.33
CA ALA A 217 -9.43 -8.51 -8.27
C ALA A 217 -9.43 -9.19 -6.89
N ILE A 218 -10.49 -9.94 -6.55
CA ILE A 218 -10.57 -10.70 -5.29
C ILE A 218 -9.45 -11.75 -5.21
N LEU A 219 -9.22 -12.52 -6.27
CA LEU A 219 -8.14 -13.51 -6.30
C LEU A 219 -6.75 -12.86 -6.18
N THR A 220 -6.51 -11.74 -6.84
CA THR A 220 -5.26 -10.97 -6.70
C THR A 220 -5.01 -10.55 -5.26
N VAL A 221 -6.05 -10.13 -4.54
CA VAL A 221 -5.92 -9.68 -3.16
C VAL A 221 -5.82 -10.85 -2.17
N LEU A 222 -6.53 -11.96 -2.40
CA LEU A 222 -6.48 -13.13 -1.52
C LEU A 222 -5.26 -14.04 -1.76
N ALA A 223 -4.70 -14.04 -2.97
CA ALA A 223 -3.61 -14.94 -3.34
C ALA A 223 -2.39 -14.86 -2.41
N PRO A 224 -1.85 -13.68 -2.05
CA PRO A 224 -0.76 -13.58 -1.08
C PRO A 224 -1.05 -14.29 0.23
N TYR A 225 -2.28 -14.16 0.74
CA TYR A 225 -2.69 -14.78 2.01
C TYR A 225 -2.85 -16.29 1.89
N ILE A 226 -3.40 -16.78 0.77
CA ILE A 226 -3.51 -18.21 0.50
C ILE A 226 -2.11 -18.82 0.34
N PHE A 227 -1.23 -18.16 -0.42
CA PHE A 227 0.16 -18.59 -0.57
C PHE A 227 0.90 -18.56 0.77
N LEU A 228 0.77 -17.50 1.57
CA LEU A 228 1.38 -17.46 2.92
C LEU A 228 0.78 -18.48 3.87
N CYS A 229 -0.52 -18.77 3.80
CA CYS A 229 -1.16 -19.78 4.65
C CYS A 229 -0.69 -21.20 4.27
N CYS A 230 -0.64 -21.52 2.97
CA CYS A 230 -0.30 -22.85 2.49
C CYS A 230 1.22 -23.07 2.39
N LEU A 231 1.96 -22.14 1.81
CA LEU A 231 3.43 -22.20 1.74
C LEU A 231 4.07 -21.79 3.05
N GLY A 232 3.52 -20.84 3.83
CA GLY A 232 4.13 -20.44 5.11
C GLY A 232 4.05 -21.55 6.17
N ALA A 233 2.96 -22.31 6.25
CA ALA A 233 2.91 -23.51 7.09
C ALA A 233 3.98 -24.54 6.68
N THR A 234 4.23 -24.68 5.37
CA THR A 234 5.20 -25.62 4.83
C THR A 234 6.64 -25.11 4.96
N CYS A 235 6.90 -23.83 4.73
CA CYS A 235 8.20 -23.18 4.83
C CYS A 235 8.64 -23.01 6.28
N ILE A 236 7.73 -22.68 7.21
CA ILE A 236 8.03 -22.66 8.65
C ILE A 236 8.35 -24.09 9.10
N GLY A 237 7.56 -25.09 8.70
CA GLY A 237 7.84 -26.50 9.00
C GLY A 237 9.16 -27.02 8.42
N ILE A 238 9.55 -26.59 7.22
CA ILE A 238 10.84 -26.95 6.61
C ILE A 238 12.00 -26.19 7.28
N PHE A 239 11.81 -24.91 7.61
CA PHE A 239 12.84 -24.10 8.27
C PHE A 239 13.09 -24.57 9.71
N THR A 240 12.05 -24.94 10.46
CA THR A 240 12.20 -25.57 11.78
C THR A 240 12.78 -26.97 11.70
N ALA A 241 12.39 -27.80 10.72
CA ALA A 241 12.99 -29.12 10.51
C ALA A 241 14.48 -29.06 10.12
N LEU A 242 14.89 -28.04 9.35
CA LEU A 242 16.29 -27.83 8.98
C LEU A 242 17.13 -27.33 10.17
N ILE A 243 16.58 -26.47 11.04
CA ILE A 243 17.27 -26.03 12.25
C ILE A 243 17.34 -27.16 13.29
N ALA A 244 16.26 -27.92 13.48
CA ALA A 244 16.22 -29.07 14.38
C ALA A 244 17.16 -30.20 13.92
N GLY A 245 17.19 -30.49 12.61
CA GLY A 245 18.11 -31.48 12.02
C GLY A 245 19.58 -31.04 12.00
N GLY A 246 19.83 -29.72 11.94
CA GLY A 246 21.18 -29.14 12.05
C GLY A 246 21.75 -29.17 13.46
N MET A 247 20.90 -29.10 14.49
CA MET A 247 21.30 -29.16 15.91
C MET A 247 21.47 -30.58 16.44
N SER A 248 20.93 -31.61 15.78
CA SER A 248 21.11 -33.02 16.17
C SER A 248 22.34 -33.69 15.55
N ALA A 249 23.10 -32.97 14.73
CA ALA A 249 24.29 -33.48 14.02
C ALA A 249 25.62 -32.94 14.55
N GLY A 250 25.60 -32.22 15.69
CA GLY A 250 26.78 -31.68 16.38
C GLY A 250 26.99 -32.32 17.75
#